data_AF-N6YVB3-F1
#
_entry.id   AF-N6YVB3-F1
#
_cell.length_a   1.000
_cell.length_b   1.000
_cell.length_c   1.000
_cell.angle_alpha   90.00
_cell.angle_beta   90.00
_cell.angle_gamma   90.00
#
_symmetry.space_group_name_H-M   'P 1'
#
loop_
_entity.id
_entity.type
_entity.pdbx_description
1 polymer ?
#
loop_
_entity_poly.entity_id
_entity_poly.type
_entity_poly.pdbx_seq_one_letter_code
_entity_poly.pdbx_strand_id
1 'polypeptide(L)' 'RLRLVGKAARPGEAEVAANPRARSAVLRVAERTEAP' A
#
# COMPACT_ATOMS: atom_id res chain seq x y z
N ARG A 1 19.39 1.22 4.75
CA ARG A 1 18.34 2.19 4.30
C ARG A 1 17.14 1.53 3.60
N LEU A 2 15.95 2.16 3.58
CA LEU A 2 14.76 1.70 2.84
C LEU A 2 14.47 2.65 1.66
N ARG A 3 14.13 2.09 0.49
CA ARG A 3 13.68 2.85 -0.68
C ARG A 3 12.20 2.55 -0.95
N LEU A 4 11.37 3.60 -1.04
CA LEU A 4 9.96 3.43 -1.38
C LEU A 4 9.80 2.92 -2.81
N VAL A 5 8.87 1.98 -2.98
CA VAL A 5 8.52 1.42 -4.30
C VAL A 5 7.13 1.93 -4.67
N GLY A 6 7.06 2.73 -5.74
CA GLY A 6 5.79 3.26 -6.26
C GLY A 6 5.08 4.24 -5.33
N LYS A 7 3.77 4.41 -5.56
CA LYS A 7 2.88 5.25 -4.75
C LYS A 7 2.07 4.37 -3.80
N ALA A 8 1.49 4.99 -2.77
CA ALA A 8 0.56 4.29 -1.87
C ALA A 8 -0.62 3.72 -2.66
N ALA A 9 -0.93 2.44 -2.44
CA ALA A 9 -2.09 1.79 -3.03
C ALA A 9 -3.30 1.91 -2.11
N ARG A 10 -4.46 2.14 -2.72
CA ARG A 10 -5.78 2.22 -2.08
C ARG A 10 -6.65 1.10 -2.65
N PRO A 11 -7.63 0.59 -1.88
CA PRO A 11 -8.56 -0.40 -2.41
C PRO A 11 -9.40 0.18 -3.54
N GLY A 12 -9.79 -0.66 -4.48
CA GLY A 12 -10.74 -0.30 -5.54
C GLY A 12 -12.18 -0.31 -5.05
N GLU A 13 -13.10 0.22 -5.86
CA GLU A 13 -14.53 0.32 -5.49
C GLU A 13 -15.16 -1.04 -5.22
N ALA A 14 -14.87 -2.05 -6.06
CA ALA A 14 -15.38 -3.41 -5.88
C ALA A 14 -14.92 -4.04 -4.55
N GLU A 15 -13.67 -3.80 -4.14
CA GLU A 15 -13.13 -4.28 -2.87
C GLU A 15 -13.81 -3.58 -1.67
N VAL A 16 -14.03 -2.27 -1.78
CA VAL A 16 -14.73 -1.52 -0.73
C VAL A 16 -16.20 -1.95 -0.60
N ALA A 17 -16.85 -2.29 -1.71
CA ALA A 17 -18.22 -2.79 -1.70
C ALA A 17 -18.31 -4.17 -1.03
N ALA A 18 -17.40 -5.09 -1.35
CA ALA A 18 -17.34 -6.42 -0.74
C ALA A 18 -16.85 -6.40 0.72
N ASN A 19 -16.00 -5.43 1.07
CA ASN A 19 -15.41 -5.28 2.40
C ASN A 19 -15.36 -3.80 2.84
N PRO A 20 -16.44 -3.26 3.42
CA PRO A 20 -16.53 -1.86 3.81
C PRO A 20 -15.41 -1.36 4.74
N ARG A 21 -14.85 -2.25 5.57
CA ARG A 21 -13.73 -1.91 6.48
C ARG A 21 -12.44 -1.56 5.73
N ALA A 22 -12.32 -1.95 4.46
CA ALA A 22 -11.15 -1.67 3.64
C ALA A 22 -11.07 -0.21 3.21
N ARG A 23 -12.17 0.57 3.24
CA ARG A 23 -12.24 1.95 2.71
C ARG A 23 -11.07 2.86 3.13
N SER A 24 -10.54 2.70 4.33
CA SER A 24 -9.44 3.50 4.87
C SER A 24 -8.06 2.86 4.73
N ALA A 25 -7.96 1.66 4.15
CA ALA A 25 -6.71 0.94 3.99
C ALA A 25 -5.75 1.67 3.05
N VAL A 26 -4.46 1.65 3.41
CA VAL A 26 -3.38 2.23 2.63
C VAL A 26 -2.19 1.28 2.66
N LEU A 27 -1.84 0.70 1.51
CA LEU A 27 -0.66 -0.15 1.38
C LEU A 27 0.53 0.68 0.90
N ARG A 28 1.67 0.53 1.59
CA ARG A 28 2.96 1.12 1.19
C ARG A 28 4.00 0.03 1.15
N VAL A 29 4.82 0.04 0.09
CA VAL A 29 5.89 -0.93 -0.11
C VAL A 29 7.22 -0.18 -0.15
N ALA A 30 8.22 -0.74 0.51
CA ALA A 30 9.59 -0.30 0.43
C ALA A 30 10.49 -1.52 0.29
N GLU A 31 11.57 -1.37 -0.47
CA GLU A 31 12.63 -2.36 -0.57
C GLU A 31 13.78 -1.99 0.37
N ARG A 32 14.46 -3.01 0.91
CA ARG A 32 15.69 -2.82 1.68
C ARG A 32 16.85 -2.66 0.71
N THR A 33 17.56 -1.54 0.83
CA THR A 33 18.76 -1.30 0.02
C THR A 33 20.00 -1.82 0.73
N GLU A 34 21.07 -2.09 -0.01
CA GLU A 34 22.38 -2.49 0.52
C GLU A 34 23.11 -1.36 1.27
N ALA A 35 22.66 -0.11 1.11
CA ALA A 35 23.22 1.00 1.87
C ALA A 35 23.06 0.74 3.39
N PRO A 36 24.13 0.93 4.19
CA PRO A 36 24.12 0.70 5.63
C PRO A 36 22.98 1.45 6.34
#